data_AF-A0A8T6N980-F1
#
_entry.id   AF-A0A8T6N980-F1
#
_cell.length_a   1.000
_cell.length_b   1.000
_cell.length_c   1.000
_cell.angle_alpha   90.00
_cell.angle_beta   90.00
_cell.angle_gamma   90.00
#
_symmetry.space_group_name_H-M   'P 1'
#
loop_
_entity.id
_entity.type
_entity.pdbx_description
1 polymer ?
#
loop_
_entity_poly.entity_id
_entity_poly.type
_entity_poly.pdbx_seq_one_letter_code
_entity_poly.pdbx_strand_id
1 'polypeptide(L)'
;MLAADIVQPLDCEGRCPPTIRVLDAILTTSVELVFDRLDAELAHSLMSINAVKGVEIGSGFASVEQKGTEHRDLMHPEGFVTNNAGGIVGGISTGQDIVVNIALKPTSSLRIAGETIDVDGKATEVVTTGRHDPCVGIRATPIAEAMMAITLIDHLLRHRAQNLDVDCKTPVLPSSV
;
A
#
# COMPACT_ATOMS: atom_id res chain seq x y z
N MET A 1 5.63 -14.15 -3.37
CA MET A 1 4.89 -14.51 -2.13
C MET A 1 4.64 -13.19 -1.47
N LEU A 2 3.38 -12.80 -1.35
CA LEU A 2 3.01 -11.52 -0.75
C LEU A 2 3.48 -11.51 0.71
N ALA A 3 4.18 -10.46 1.10
CA ALA A 3 4.68 -10.29 2.46
C ALA A 3 4.38 -8.87 2.93
N ALA A 4 3.71 -8.72 4.06
CA ALA A 4 3.56 -7.46 4.74
C ALA A 4 4.13 -7.50 6.14
N ASP A 5 4.91 -6.46 6.43
CA ASP A 5 5.54 -6.28 7.73
C ASP A 5 5.17 -4.92 8.31
N ILE A 6 5.09 -4.88 9.63
CA ILE A 6 4.97 -3.65 10.38
C ILE A 6 6.36 -2.99 10.41
N VAL A 7 6.49 -1.80 9.80
CA VAL A 7 7.81 -1.17 9.58
C VAL A 7 8.29 -0.38 10.80
N GLN A 8 7.48 -0.25 11.85
CA GLN A 8 7.85 0.47 13.06
C GLN A 8 7.48 -0.30 14.33
N PRO A 9 8.26 -0.17 15.42
CA PRO A 9 7.97 -0.86 16.65
C PRO A 9 6.63 -0.42 17.24
N LEU A 10 5.90 -1.37 17.81
CA LEU A 10 4.76 -1.11 18.67
C LEU A 10 5.22 -0.31 19.88
N ASP A 11 4.69 0.90 20.04
CA ASP A 11 4.83 1.65 21.27
C ASP A 11 3.69 1.27 22.23
N CYS A 12 4.08 0.81 23.41
CA CYS A 12 3.22 0.39 24.50
C CYS A 12 2.24 1.49 25.00
N GLU A 13 2.41 2.75 24.61
CA GLU A 13 1.56 3.89 24.96
C GLU A 13 0.31 4.04 24.07
N GLY A 14 -0.09 2.99 23.34
CA GLY A 14 -1.27 3.02 22.46
C GLY A 14 -1.02 3.73 21.12
N ARG A 15 0.25 4.00 20.80
CA ARG A 15 0.67 4.43 19.47
C ARG A 15 0.93 3.19 18.62
N CYS A 16 0.01 2.94 17.71
CA CYS A 16 0.19 1.93 16.69
C CYS A 16 1.25 2.42 15.69
N PRO A 17 2.19 1.56 15.25
CA PRO A 17 3.09 1.92 14.18
C PRO A 17 2.28 2.41 12.99
N PRO A 18 2.55 3.63 12.51
CA PRO A 18 1.76 4.25 11.47
C PRO A 18 1.84 3.43 10.19
N THR A 19 2.94 2.72 9.93
CA THR A 19 3.23 2.22 8.59
C THR A 19 3.32 0.69 8.50
N ILE A 20 2.52 0.11 7.59
CA ILE A 20 2.65 -1.27 7.12
C ILE A 20 3.22 -1.22 5.70
N ARG A 21 4.29 -1.97 5.44
CA ARG A 21 4.85 -2.17 4.10
C ARG A 21 4.36 -3.49 3.55
N VAL A 22 3.74 -3.46 2.38
CA VAL A 22 3.34 -4.65 1.62
C VAL A 22 4.25 -4.77 0.41
N LEU A 23 4.78 -5.98 0.20
CA LEU A 23 5.70 -6.36 -0.86
C LEU A 23 5.11 -7.51 -1.66
N ASP A 24 5.14 -7.40 -2.99
CA ASP A 24 4.92 -8.54 -3.86
C ASP A 24 5.80 -8.49 -5.12
N ALA A 25 6.24 -9.66 -5.55
CA ALA A 25 7.08 -9.86 -6.72
C ALA A 25 6.25 -10.53 -7.81
N ILE A 26 5.48 -9.78 -8.61
CA ILE A 26 4.61 -10.37 -9.64
C ILE A 26 4.57 -9.58 -10.96
N LEU A 27 4.61 -10.40 -12.02
CA LEU A 27 4.25 -10.28 -13.43
C LEU A 27 3.81 -8.89 -13.93
N THR A 28 4.45 -8.42 -15.00
CA THR A 28 4.10 -7.20 -15.74
C THR A 28 2.64 -7.21 -16.23
N THR A 29 1.75 -6.50 -15.54
CA THR A 29 0.36 -6.31 -15.96
C THR A 29 0.21 -4.93 -16.62
N SER A 30 0.08 -4.92 -17.95
CA SER A 30 -0.10 -3.71 -18.76
C SER A 30 -1.55 -3.65 -19.23
N VAL A 31 -2.44 -2.83 -18.64
CA VAL A 31 -3.84 -2.96 -19.07
C VAL A 31 -4.77 -1.77 -19.07
N GLU A 32 -4.76 -0.84 -18.12
CA GLU A 32 -5.81 0.22 -18.17
C GLU A 32 -5.26 1.61 -18.48
N LEU A 33 -5.86 2.19 -19.52
CA LEU A 33 -5.57 3.50 -20.08
C LEU A 33 -6.04 4.60 -19.13
N VAL A 34 -5.07 5.34 -18.57
CA VAL A 34 -5.21 6.63 -17.87
C VAL A 34 -6.00 6.63 -16.55
N PHE A 35 -7.11 5.89 -16.44
CA PHE A 35 -8.06 6.00 -15.34
C PHE A 35 -7.90 4.91 -14.26
N ASP A 36 -7.68 3.64 -14.62
CA ASP A 36 -7.51 2.55 -13.64
C ASP A 36 -6.05 2.09 -13.58
N ARG A 37 -5.17 3.03 -13.24
CA ARG A 37 -3.73 2.75 -13.06
C ARG A 37 -3.52 1.86 -11.83
N LEU A 38 -2.56 0.95 -11.89
CA LEU A 38 -2.32 -0.02 -10.80
C LEU A 38 -2.03 0.65 -9.45
N ASP A 39 -1.23 1.70 -9.45
CA ASP A 39 -0.96 2.52 -8.25
C ASP A 39 -2.21 3.19 -7.70
N ALA A 40 -3.11 3.67 -8.58
CA ALA A 40 -4.37 4.29 -8.19
C ALA A 40 -5.35 3.28 -7.57
N GLU A 41 -5.48 2.08 -8.15
CA GLU A 41 -6.33 1.01 -7.62
C GLU A 41 -5.78 0.43 -6.30
N LEU A 42 -4.46 0.28 -6.19
CA LEU A 42 -3.82 -0.07 -4.92
C LEU A 42 -4.07 1.00 -3.86
N ALA A 43 -3.92 2.28 -4.21
CA ALA A 43 -4.22 3.37 -3.29
C ALA A 43 -5.69 3.38 -2.85
N HIS A 44 -6.62 3.20 -3.79
CA HIS A 44 -8.06 3.14 -3.50
C HIS A 44 -8.40 1.95 -2.59
N SER A 45 -8.00 0.74 -2.98
CA SER A 45 -8.27 -0.50 -2.24
C SER A 45 -7.69 -0.46 -0.83
N LEU A 46 -6.46 0.02 -0.67
CA LEU A 46 -5.81 0.10 0.65
C LEU A 46 -6.34 1.25 1.50
N MET A 47 -6.65 2.41 0.91
CA MET A 47 -7.28 3.53 1.63
C MET A 47 -8.69 3.17 2.13
N SER A 48 -9.38 2.21 1.49
CA SER A 48 -10.67 1.71 1.94
C SER A 48 -10.62 0.93 3.25
N ILE A 49 -9.43 0.48 3.68
CA ILE A 49 -9.26 -0.22 4.95
C ILE A 49 -9.52 0.75 6.10
N ASN A 50 -10.37 0.33 7.04
CA ASN A 50 -10.67 1.13 8.22
C ASN A 50 -9.39 1.54 8.96
N ALA A 51 -9.37 2.79 9.42
CA ALA A 51 -8.24 3.45 10.05
C ALA A 51 -7.08 3.86 9.12
N VAL A 52 -7.04 3.45 7.85
CA VAL A 52 -6.04 3.96 6.91
C VAL A 52 -6.34 5.43 6.58
N LYS A 53 -5.30 6.26 6.63
CA LYS A 53 -5.34 7.72 6.40
C LYS A 53 -4.36 8.18 5.33
N GLY A 54 -3.45 7.34 4.89
CA GLY A 54 -2.44 7.64 3.88
C GLY A 54 -2.02 6.36 3.18
N VAL A 55 -1.69 6.46 1.89
CA VAL A 55 -1.09 5.38 1.10
C VAL A 55 0.05 5.98 0.29
N GLU A 56 1.17 5.27 0.26
CA GLU A 56 2.41 5.67 -0.38
C GLU A 56 2.96 4.50 -1.20
N ILE A 57 3.40 4.77 -2.44
CA ILE A 57 4.01 3.78 -3.32
C ILE A 57 5.52 4.07 -3.44
N GLY A 58 6.36 3.06 -3.31
CA GLY A 58 7.83 3.18 -3.41
C GLY A 58 8.41 4.16 -2.40
N SER A 59 9.10 5.19 -2.90
CA SER A 59 9.65 6.30 -2.09
C SER A 59 8.57 7.18 -1.46
N GLY A 60 7.30 7.03 -1.84
CA GLY A 60 6.17 7.70 -1.20
C GLY A 60 6.32 9.22 -1.20
N PHE A 61 6.02 9.85 -0.07
CA PHE A 61 6.18 11.30 0.09
C PHE A 61 7.65 11.76 0.08
N ALA A 62 8.62 10.88 0.36
CA ALA A 62 10.04 11.26 0.28
C ALA A 62 10.47 11.62 -1.16
N SER A 63 9.71 11.19 -2.17
CA SER A 63 9.98 11.53 -3.58
C SER A 63 9.92 13.03 -3.87
N VAL A 64 9.13 13.81 -3.11
CA VAL A 64 8.95 15.26 -3.35
C VAL A 64 10.20 16.08 -3.03
N GLU A 65 11.10 15.53 -2.20
CA GLU A 65 12.35 16.17 -1.80
C GLU A 65 13.54 15.73 -2.68
N GLN A 66 13.35 14.73 -3.54
CA GLN A 66 14.41 14.13 -4.35
C GLN A 66 14.59 14.85 -5.69
N LYS A 67 15.83 14.88 -6.19
CA LYS A 67 16.07 15.31 -7.59
C LYS A 67 15.70 14.19 -8.54
N GLY A 68 15.28 14.53 -9.76
CA GLY A 68 15.04 13.53 -10.81
C GLY A 68 16.27 12.71 -11.22
N THR A 69 17.49 13.16 -10.90
CA THR A 69 18.74 12.37 -11.03
C THR A 69 18.86 11.27 -9.97
N GLU A 70 18.23 11.46 -8.82
CA GLU A 70 18.28 10.56 -7.67
C GLU A 70 17.07 9.60 -7.68
N HIS A 71 15.88 10.13 -8.02
CA HIS A 71 14.64 9.36 -7.99
C HIS A 71 14.52 8.35 -9.15
N ARG A 72 15.13 8.63 -10.32
CA ARG A 72 14.97 7.75 -11.49
C ARG A 72 15.58 6.37 -11.22
N ASP A 73 14.83 5.32 -11.54
CA ASP A 73 15.34 3.96 -11.48
C ASP A 73 16.08 3.64 -12.79
N LEU A 74 17.39 3.44 -12.69
CA LEU A 74 18.25 3.11 -13.83
C LEU A 74 18.12 1.63 -14.20
N MET A 75 18.17 1.35 -15.50
CA MET A 75 18.07 0.00 -16.08
C MET A 75 19.41 -0.42 -16.70
N HIS A 76 19.88 -1.62 -16.36
CA HIS A 76 20.99 -2.32 -17.01
C HIS A 76 20.50 -3.68 -17.52
N PRO A 77 21.23 -4.33 -18.45
CA PRO A 77 20.87 -5.69 -18.90
C PRO A 77 20.70 -6.71 -17.76
N GLU A 78 21.41 -6.51 -16.65
CA GLU A 78 21.33 -7.34 -15.45
C GLU A 78 20.11 -7.05 -14.58
N GLY A 79 19.43 -5.90 -14.75
CA GLY A 79 18.26 -5.52 -13.97
C GLY A 79 18.16 -4.02 -13.66
N PHE A 80 17.23 -3.67 -12.78
CA PHE A 80 17.13 -2.32 -12.22
C PHE A 80 18.15 -2.10 -11.08
N VAL A 81 18.73 -0.90 -11.02
CA VAL A 81 19.70 -0.54 -9.95
C VAL A 81 18.99 -0.21 -8.64
N THR A 82 17.84 0.44 -8.72
CA THR A 82 17.05 0.92 -7.59
C THR A 82 15.57 0.67 -7.83
N ASN A 83 14.75 0.81 -6.78
CA ASN A 83 13.29 0.66 -6.85
C ASN A 83 12.57 1.82 -6.14
N ASN A 84 12.92 3.04 -6.51
CA ASN A 84 12.33 4.26 -5.95
C ASN A 84 10.87 4.42 -6.36
N ALA A 85 10.49 3.92 -7.54
CA ALA A 85 9.13 3.90 -8.05
C ALA A 85 8.24 2.87 -7.33
N GLY A 86 8.81 1.94 -6.56
CA GLY A 86 8.05 0.93 -5.82
C GLY A 86 7.37 -0.08 -6.72
N GLY A 87 8.06 -0.49 -7.79
CA GLY A 87 7.61 -1.52 -8.72
C GLY A 87 6.54 -1.07 -9.70
N ILE A 88 6.15 0.21 -9.70
CA ILE A 88 5.10 0.74 -10.57
C ILE A 88 5.58 2.02 -11.26
N VAL A 89 5.60 2.02 -12.59
CA VAL A 89 5.96 3.20 -13.40
C VAL A 89 4.84 3.46 -14.40
N GLY A 90 4.32 4.68 -14.41
CA GLY A 90 3.23 5.05 -15.32
C GLY A 90 1.94 4.25 -15.10
N GLY A 91 1.71 3.72 -13.90
CA GLY A 91 0.57 2.86 -13.59
C GLY A 91 0.72 1.41 -14.03
N ILE A 92 1.91 0.99 -14.47
CA ILE A 92 2.23 -0.37 -14.92
C ILE A 92 3.31 -0.95 -14.02
N SER A 93 3.15 -2.21 -13.63
CA SER A 93 4.15 -2.93 -12.84
C SER A 93 5.45 -3.14 -13.65
N THR A 94 6.60 -2.82 -13.08
CA THR A 94 7.92 -2.95 -13.75
C THR A 94 8.55 -4.34 -13.63
N GLY A 95 7.94 -5.24 -12.85
CA GLY A 95 8.50 -6.54 -12.50
C GLY A 95 9.44 -6.51 -11.29
N GLN A 96 9.75 -5.32 -10.77
CA GLN A 96 10.36 -5.16 -9.45
C GLN A 96 9.31 -5.38 -8.36
N ASP A 97 9.76 -5.53 -7.11
CA ASP A 97 8.85 -5.61 -5.97
C ASP A 97 7.93 -4.39 -5.94
N ILE A 98 6.62 -4.64 -5.85
CA ILE A 98 5.65 -3.59 -5.61
C ILE A 98 5.72 -3.23 -4.14
N VAL A 99 6.11 -1.99 -3.83
CA VAL A 99 6.28 -1.50 -2.46
C VAL A 99 5.17 -0.53 -2.14
N VAL A 100 4.30 -0.89 -1.19
CA VAL A 100 3.24 -0.01 -0.72
C VAL A 100 3.31 0.17 0.78
N ASN A 101 3.24 1.42 1.24
CA ASN A 101 3.19 1.81 2.63
C ASN A 101 1.81 2.41 2.95
N ILE A 102 1.17 1.97 4.04
CA ILE A 102 -0.11 2.55 4.49
C ILE A 102 0.01 3.19 5.87
N ALA A 103 -0.55 4.39 6.04
CA ALA A 103 -0.58 5.11 7.31
C ALA A 103 -1.88 4.83 8.08
N LEU A 104 -1.79 4.30 9.30
CA LEU A 104 -2.94 3.96 10.16
C LEU A 104 -3.11 4.94 11.31
N LYS A 105 -4.34 5.43 11.52
CA LYS A 105 -4.68 6.20 12.72
C LYS A 105 -4.77 5.30 13.96
N PRO A 106 -4.49 5.84 15.17
CA PRO A 106 -4.76 5.15 16.42
C PRO A 106 -6.25 4.81 16.61
N THR A 107 -6.53 3.84 17.49
CA THR A 107 -7.90 3.48 17.85
C THR A 107 -8.63 4.66 18.50
N SER A 108 -9.89 4.88 18.12
CA SER A 108 -10.72 5.94 18.69
C SER A 108 -11.38 5.52 20.02
N SER A 109 -11.46 4.21 20.29
CA SER A 109 -12.03 3.66 21.51
C SER A 109 -10.96 3.51 22.58
N LEU A 110 -10.96 4.43 23.53
CA LEU A 110 -10.07 4.43 24.68
C LEU A 110 -10.89 4.28 25.97
N ARG A 111 -10.25 3.74 27.01
CA ARG A 111 -10.82 3.67 28.37
C ARG A 111 -10.80 5.01 29.10
N ILE A 112 -10.24 6.03 28.46
CA ILE A 112 -10.19 7.41 28.96
C ILE A 112 -11.48 8.09 28.49
N ALA A 113 -12.13 8.84 29.38
CA ALA A 113 -13.30 9.64 29.03
C ALA A 113 -12.94 10.67 27.97
N GLY A 114 -13.78 10.76 26.93
CA GLY A 114 -13.68 11.77 25.89
C GLY A 114 -14.99 12.53 25.76
N GLU A 115 -14.88 13.83 25.51
CA GLU A 115 -16.03 14.67 25.19
C GLU A 115 -16.66 14.24 23.86
N THR A 116 -17.98 14.17 23.82
CA THR A 116 -18.76 13.84 22.62
C THR A 116 -20.15 14.46 22.67
N ILE A 117 -21.00 14.14 21.68
CA ILE A 117 -22.40 14.54 21.64
C ILE A 117 -23.30 13.31 21.55
N ASP A 118 -24.47 13.36 22.20
CA ASP A 118 -25.50 12.33 22.05
C ASP A 118 -26.34 12.53 20.77
N VAL A 119 -27.29 11.63 20.54
CA VAL A 119 -28.19 11.65 19.37
C VAL A 119 -29.13 12.86 19.36
N ASP A 120 -29.34 13.51 20.51
CA ASP A 120 -30.13 14.73 20.65
C ASP A 120 -29.26 16.00 20.51
N GLY A 121 -27.95 15.84 20.25
CA GLY A 121 -26.99 16.93 20.08
C GLY A 121 -26.50 17.56 21.38
N LYS A 122 -26.71 16.92 22.53
CA LYS A 122 -26.25 17.43 23.82
C LYS A 122 -24.84 16.93 24.12
N ALA A 123 -24.01 17.80 24.69
CA ALA A 123 -22.68 17.46 25.14
C ALA A 123 -22.74 16.38 26.24
N THR A 124 -21.93 15.34 26.08
CA THR A 124 -21.82 14.22 27.02
C THR A 124 -20.40 13.67 26.98
N GLU A 125 -20.09 12.74 27.88
CA GLU A 125 -18.82 12.02 27.86
C GLU A 125 -19.04 10.57 27.38
N VAL A 126 -18.10 10.08 26.58
CA VAL A 126 -18.03 8.66 26.19
C VAL A 126 -16.81 8.02 26.82
N VAL A 127 -17.04 6.90 27.50
CA VAL A 127 -16.00 6.01 28.02
C VAL A 127 -16.28 4.63 27.44
N THR A 128 -15.36 4.11 26.65
CA THR A 128 -15.51 2.75 26.13
C THR A 128 -15.00 1.74 27.16
N THR A 129 -15.87 0.82 27.57
CA THR A 129 -15.54 -0.27 28.49
C THR A 129 -15.32 -1.57 27.72
N GLY A 130 -14.38 -2.40 28.16
CA GLY A 130 -14.07 -3.69 27.51
C GLY A 130 -12.64 -3.82 26.98
N ARG A 131 -12.40 -4.85 26.17
CA ARG A 131 -11.11 -5.15 25.53
C ARG A 131 -11.12 -4.52 24.13
N HIS A 132 -10.29 -3.50 23.95
CA HIS A 132 -10.03 -2.88 22.65
C HIS A 132 -8.60 -3.17 22.23
N ASP A 133 -8.36 -3.15 20.93
CA ASP A 133 -7.04 -3.36 20.40
C ASP A 133 -6.18 -2.11 20.64
N PRO A 134 -5.00 -2.26 21.26
CA PRO A 134 -4.08 -1.15 21.48
C PRO A 134 -3.47 -0.65 20.16
N CYS A 135 -3.43 -1.50 19.13
CA CYS A 135 -2.97 -1.15 17.80
C CYS A 135 -3.77 -1.91 16.75
N VAL A 136 -4.44 -1.17 15.86
CA VAL A 136 -5.21 -1.72 14.74
C VAL A 136 -4.31 -2.33 13.66
N GLY A 137 -3.04 -1.91 13.60
CA GLY A 137 -2.05 -2.31 12.60
C GLY A 137 -1.74 -3.79 12.57
N ILE A 138 -1.65 -4.44 13.74
CA ILE A 138 -1.42 -5.89 13.82
C ILE A 138 -2.49 -6.67 13.06
N ARG A 139 -3.75 -6.23 13.15
CA ARG A 139 -4.86 -6.84 12.42
C ARG A 139 -5.00 -6.32 11.00
N ALA A 140 -4.52 -5.11 10.73
CA ALA A 140 -4.56 -4.52 9.40
C ALA A 140 -3.56 -5.17 8.44
N THR A 141 -2.45 -5.73 8.93
CA THR A 141 -1.44 -6.42 8.09
C THR A 141 -2.04 -7.49 7.18
N PRO A 142 -2.71 -8.55 7.69
CA PRO A 142 -3.29 -9.57 6.81
C PRO A 142 -4.42 -9.04 5.92
N ILE A 143 -5.10 -7.97 6.34
CA ILE A 143 -6.14 -7.33 5.51
C ILE A 143 -5.50 -6.60 4.33
N ALA A 144 -4.42 -5.85 4.57
CA ALA A 144 -3.68 -5.13 3.54
C ALA A 144 -3.05 -6.10 2.53
N GLU A 145 -2.49 -7.21 2.99
CA GLU A 145 -2.00 -8.28 2.11
C GLU A 145 -3.11 -8.83 1.22
N ALA A 146 -4.25 -9.21 1.80
CA ALA A 146 -5.36 -9.76 1.05
C ALA A 146 -5.92 -8.75 0.02
N MET A 147 -6.06 -7.48 0.41
CA MET A 147 -6.52 -6.42 -0.49
C MET A 147 -5.56 -6.21 -1.65
N MET A 148 -4.25 -6.14 -1.40
CA MET A 148 -3.25 -6.03 -2.46
C MET A 148 -3.28 -7.25 -3.39
N ALA A 149 -3.36 -8.47 -2.83
CA ALA A 149 -3.45 -9.69 -3.63
C ALA A 149 -4.68 -9.70 -4.56
N ILE A 150 -5.85 -9.29 -4.05
CA ILE A 150 -7.09 -9.23 -4.83
C ILE A 150 -6.96 -8.20 -5.96
N THR A 151 -6.45 -7.01 -5.66
CA THR A 151 -6.22 -5.96 -6.67
C THR A 151 -5.26 -6.43 -7.75
N LEU A 152 -4.15 -7.07 -7.38
CA LEU A 152 -3.18 -7.60 -8.34
C LEU A 152 -3.77 -8.72 -9.20
N ILE A 153 -4.56 -9.62 -8.62
CA ILE A 153 -5.25 -10.68 -9.37
C ILE A 153 -6.24 -10.07 -10.37
N ASP A 154 -6.98 -9.03 -9.99
CA ASP A 154 -7.90 -8.35 -10.90
C ASP A 154 -7.14 -7.77 -12.12
N HIS A 155 -6.07 -7.00 -11.87
CA HIS A 155 -5.21 -6.48 -12.93
C HIS A 155 -4.60 -7.58 -13.80
N LEU A 156 -4.17 -8.69 -13.19
CA LEU A 156 -3.63 -9.84 -13.92
C LEU A 156 -4.67 -10.49 -14.83
N LEU A 157 -5.90 -10.68 -14.34
CA LEU A 157 -6.98 -11.27 -15.13
C LEU A 157 -7.40 -10.35 -16.27
N ARG A 158 -7.50 -9.04 -16.03
CA ARG A 158 -7.72 -8.03 -17.08
C ARG A 158 -6.61 -8.08 -18.14
N HIS A 159 -5.35 -8.16 -17.70
CA HIS A 159 -4.20 -8.22 -18.62
C HIS A 159 -4.29 -9.44 -19.53
N ARG A 160 -4.55 -10.61 -18.93
CA ARG A 160 -4.69 -11.85 -19.68
C ARG A 160 -5.88 -11.83 -20.63
N ALA A 161 -7.00 -11.22 -20.25
CA ALA A 161 -8.18 -11.12 -21.11
C ALA A 161 -7.93 -10.26 -22.35
N GLN A 162 -7.12 -9.20 -22.25
CA GLN A 162 -6.81 -8.30 -23.37
C GLN A 162 -5.62 -8.78 -24.22
N ASN A 163 -4.60 -9.35 -23.59
CA ASN A 163 -3.29 -9.61 -24.21
C ASN A 163 -2.93 -11.10 -24.28
N LEU A 164 -3.90 -12.01 -24.20
CA LEU A 164 -3.66 -13.46 -24.06
C LEU A 164 -2.63 -14.03 -25.07
N ASP A 165 -2.74 -13.58 -26.33
CA ASP A 165 -1.95 -14.09 -27.46
C ASP A 165 -0.85 -13.10 -27.90
N VAL A 166 -0.55 -12.09 -27.08
CA VAL A 166 0.48 -11.09 -27.40
C VAL A 166 1.86 -11.64 -27.06
N ASP A 167 2.72 -11.77 -28.07
CA ASP A 167 4.12 -12.16 -27.90
C ASP A 167 5.05 -10.92 -27.93
N CYS A 168 5.69 -10.65 -26.79
CA CYS A 168 6.62 -9.55 -26.64
C CYS A 168 8.05 -10.00 -26.96
N LYS A 169 8.60 -9.53 -28.08
CA LYS A 169 9.98 -9.81 -28.51
C LYS A 169 11.06 -9.08 -27.70
N THR A 170 10.65 -8.14 -26.85
CA THR A 170 11.56 -7.41 -25.96
C THR A 170 12.08 -8.34 -24.87
N PRO A 171 13.37 -8.25 -24.50
CA PRO A 171 13.92 -9.08 -23.43
C PRO A 171 13.24 -8.80 -22.10
N VAL A 172 13.02 -9.85 -21.31
CA VAL A 172 12.56 -9.72 -19.92
C VAL A 172 13.74 -9.24 -19.08
N LEU A 173 13.63 -8.04 -18.53
CA LEU A 173 14.64 -7.48 -17.63
C LEU A 173 14.47 -8.10 -16.24
N PRO A 174 15.57 -8.54 -15.57
CA PRO A 174 15.48 -8.95 -14.18
C PRO A 174 15.03 -7.78 -13.27
N SER A 175 14.38 -8.12 -12.15
CA SER A 175 13.84 -7.15 -11.19
C SER A 175 14.91 -6.30 -10.48
N SER A 176 16.14 -6.79 -10.42
CA SER A 176 17.25 -6.13 -9.73
C SER A 176 18.57 -6.65 -10.27
N VAL A 177 19.58 -5.77 -10.33
CA VAL A 177 21.00 -6.14 -10.52
C VAL A 177 21.54 -6.90 -9.31
#